data_AF-A0A931YV90-F1
#
_entry.id   AF-A0A931YV90-F1
#
_cell.length_a   1.000
_cell.length_b   1.000
_cell.length_c   1.000
_cell.angle_alpha   90.00
_cell.angle_beta   90.00
_cell.angle_gamma   90.00
#
_symmetry.space_group_name_H-M   'P 1'
#
loop_
_entity.id
_entity.type
_entity.pdbx_description
1 polymer ?
#
loop_
_entity_poly.entity_id
_entity_poly.type
_entity_poly.pdbx_seq_one_letter_code
_entity_poly.pdbx_strand_id
1 'polypeptide(L)'
;MAAEERDPRRRTVNVGFYMGADARGAARGEKIYQSHFGKDPRTGFVRGTARDAAELIARYRDAGVQRVNIAFRQGPYDWDALHAYAEEVVAKG
;
A
#
# COMPACT_ATOMS: atom_id res chain seq x y z
N MET A 1 33.76 5.03 -8.35
CA MET A 1 32.63 4.36 -7.67
C MET A 1 31.93 5.41 -6.83
N ALA A 2 30.64 5.67 -7.05
CA ALA A 2 29.89 6.60 -6.20
C ALA A 2 29.61 5.93 -4.86
N ALA A 3 29.91 6.61 -3.75
CA ALA A 3 29.49 6.16 -2.43
C ALA A 3 27.97 6.27 -2.34
N GLU A 4 27.30 5.25 -1.80
CA GLU A 4 25.85 5.26 -1.60
C GLU A 4 25.50 6.30 -0.51
N GLU A 5 24.88 7.42 -0.91
CA GLU A 5 24.55 8.56 -0.05
C GLU A 5 23.26 8.31 0.78
N ARG A 6 23.20 7.16 1.45
CA ARG A 6 22.01 6.73 2.18
C ARG A 6 22.02 7.31 3.59
N ASP A 7 21.10 8.22 3.88
CA ASP A 7 20.86 8.68 5.25
C ASP A 7 20.16 7.56 6.06
N PRO A 8 20.83 6.95 7.06
CA PRO A 8 20.26 5.85 7.84
C PRO A 8 19.08 6.28 8.72
N ARG A 9 18.86 7.59 8.89
CA ARG A 9 17.71 8.14 9.62
C ARG A 9 16.45 8.23 8.75
N ARG A 10 16.57 8.11 7.42
CA ARG A 10 15.43 8.13 6.50
C ARG A 10 14.79 6.75 6.37
N ARG A 11 13.71 6.52 7.12
CA ARG A 11 12.99 5.25 7.13
C ARG A 11 11.99 5.19 5.99
N THR A 12 12.12 4.17 5.15
CA THR A 12 11.19 3.88 4.05
C THR A 12 10.67 2.45 4.18
N VAL A 13 9.43 2.23 3.73
CA VAL A 13 8.80 0.90 3.71
C VAL A 13 8.28 0.58 2.31
N ASN A 14 8.31 -0.70 1.96
CA ASN A 14 7.72 -1.21 0.72
C ASN A 14 6.50 -2.05 1.07
N VAL A 15 5.35 -1.69 0.53
CA VAL A 15 4.06 -2.32 0.86
C VAL A 15 3.40 -2.84 -0.41
N GLY A 16 2.82 -4.04 -0.34
CA GLY A 16 2.05 -4.59 -1.46
C GLY A 16 0.71 -3.87 -1.63
N PHE A 17 0.30 -3.66 -2.88
CA PHE A 17 -0.96 -3.00 -3.24
C PHE A 17 -2.05 -4.02 -3.63
N TYR A 18 -3.13 -4.05 -2.84
CA TYR A 18 -4.30 -4.93 -2.96
C TYR A 18 -5.60 -4.21 -2.56
N MET A 19 -5.61 -2.87 -2.59
CA MET A 19 -6.81 -2.07 -2.39
C MET A 19 -7.73 -2.16 -3.62
N GLY A 20 -9.02 -1.90 -3.42
CA GLY A 20 -9.97 -1.57 -4.48
C GLY A 20 -10.54 -0.16 -4.33
N ALA A 21 -11.05 0.39 -5.43
CA ALA A 21 -11.76 1.68 -5.42
C ALA A 21 -13.08 1.63 -4.62
N ASP A 22 -13.72 0.46 -4.58
CA ASP A 22 -14.97 0.21 -3.88
C ASP A 22 -14.95 -1.14 -3.14
N ALA A 23 -16.07 -1.51 -2.51
CA ALA A 23 -16.19 -2.78 -1.79
C ALA A 23 -15.99 -4.01 -2.69
N ARG A 24 -16.40 -3.94 -3.97
CA ARG A 24 -16.23 -5.05 -4.92
C ARG A 24 -14.76 -5.18 -5.33
N GLY A 25 -14.07 -4.08 -5.57
CA GLY A 25 -12.64 -4.03 -5.81
C GLY A 25 -11.84 -4.52 -4.61
N ALA A 26 -12.20 -4.09 -3.41
CA ALA A 26 -11.58 -4.55 -2.16
C ALA A 26 -11.67 -6.08 -2.02
N ALA A 27 -12.84 -6.66 -2.32
CA ALA A 27 -13.02 -8.11 -2.31
C ALA A 27 -12.19 -8.83 -3.39
N ARG A 28 -11.98 -8.22 -4.56
CA ARG A 28 -11.05 -8.77 -5.59
C ARG A 28 -9.61 -8.70 -5.11
N GLY A 29 -9.18 -7.56 -4.58
CA GLY A 29 -7.83 -7.35 -4.06
C GLY A 29 -7.50 -8.32 -2.93
N GLU A 30 -8.45 -8.57 -2.03
CA GLU A 30 -8.28 -9.55 -0.95
C GLU A 30 -8.11 -10.98 -1.51
N LYS A 31 -8.86 -11.37 -2.54
CA LYS A 31 -8.67 -12.69 -3.17
C LYS A 31 -7.25 -12.86 -3.73
N ILE A 32 -6.70 -11.81 -4.35
CA ILE A 32 -5.33 -11.83 -4.90
C ILE A 32 -4.30 -11.88 -3.75
N TYR A 33 -4.50 -11.09 -2.69
CA TYR A 33 -3.68 -11.14 -1.49
C TYR A 33 -3.63 -12.56 -0.92
N GLN A 34 -4.80 -13.19 -0.75
CA GLN A 34 -4.92 -14.56 -0.25
C GLN A 34 -4.29 -15.59 -1.19
N SER A 35 -4.30 -15.40 -2.51
CA SER A 35 -3.55 -16.29 -3.41
C SER A 35 -2.04 -16.15 -3.30
N HIS A 36 -1.53 -14.96 -2.96
CA HIS A 36 -0.10 -14.73 -2.79
C HIS A 36 0.44 -15.18 -1.42
N PHE A 37 -0.36 -15.05 -0.37
CA PHE A 37 0.13 -15.22 1.00
C PHE A 37 -0.69 -16.22 1.83
N GLY A 38 -1.81 -16.74 1.32
CA GLY A 38 -2.74 -17.54 2.11
C GLY A 38 -3.40 -16.72 3.22
N LYS A 39 -3.93 -17.41 4.24
CA LYS A 39 -4.59 -16.81 5.43
C LYS A 39 -3.60 -16.20 6.42
N ASP A 40 -2.58 -15.54 5.90
CA ASP A 40 -1.52 -14.97 6.69
C ASP A 40 -2.03 -13.83 7.58
N PRO A 41 -1.73 -13.83 8.90
CA PRO A 41 -2.14 -12.75 9.80
C PRO A 41 -1.30 -11.47 9.65
N ARG A 42 -0.26 -11.45 8.79
CA ARG A 42 0.61 -10.30 8.57
C ARG A 42 -0.18 -9.06 8.14
N THR A 43 0.07 -7.96 8.83
CA THR A 43 -0.43 -6.62 8.50
C THR A 43 0.58 -5.85 7.65
N GLY A 44 0.26 -4.61 7.26
CA GLY A 44 1.19 -3.74 6.53
C GLY A 44 1.05 -3.73 5.01
N PHE A 45 0.00 -4.37 4.47
CA PHE A 45 -0.33 -4.29 3.05
C PHE A 45 -1.43 -3.27 2.82
N VAL A 46 -1.38 -2.54 1.70
CA VAL A 46 -2.46 -1.65 1.28
C VAL A 46 -3.60 -2.53 0.78
N ARG A 47 -4.64 -2.72 1.59
CA ARG A 47 -5.80 -3.58 1.30
C ARG A 47 -7.09 -2.84 1.62
N GLY A 48 -8.23 -3.42 1.25
CA GLY A 48 -9.53 -2.81 1.52
C GLY A 48 -9.81 -1.66 0.57
N THR A 49 -10.26 -0.53 1.11
CA THR A 49 -10.63 0.71 0.41
C THR A 49 -9.65 1.84 0.69
N ALA A 50 -9.89 3.02 0.11
CA ALA A 50 -9.07 4.20 0.36
C ALA A 50 -9.00 4.59 1.84
N ARG A 51 -10.11 4.40 2.58
CA ARG A 51 -10.15 4.65 4.02
C ARG A 51 -9.16 3.76 4.77
N ASP A 52 -9.20 2.46 4.49
CA ASP A 52 -8.31 1.48 5.12
C ASP A 52 -6.83 1.77 4.79
N ALA A 53 -6.57 2.19 3.55
CA ALA A 53 -5.25 2.61 3.11
C ALA A 53 -4.78 3.88 3.86
N ALA A 54 -5.64 4.90 4.01
CA ALA A 54 -5.31 6.11 4.77
C ALA A 54 -4.98 5.79 6.25
N GLU A 55 -5.75 4.92 6.88
CA GLU A 55 -5.50 4.46 8.25
C GLU A 55 -4.15 3.72 8.36
N LEU A 56 -3.80 2.89 7.38
CA LEU A 56 -2.48 2.23 7.32
C LEU A 56 -1.33 3.25 7.17
N ILE A 57 -1.47 4.21 6.26
CA ILE A 57 -0.44 5.24 6.03
C ILE A 57 -0.25 6.11 7.27
N ALA A 58 -1.34 6.46 7.98
CA ALA A 58 -1.26 7.16 9.25
C ALA A 58 -0.43 6.37 10.29
N ARG A 59 -0.63 5.06 10.42
CA ARG A 59 0.17 4.21 11.32
C ARG A 59 1.66 4.20 10.96
N TYR A 60 1.99 4.19 9.67
CA TYR A 60 3.38 4.30 9.23
C TYR A 60 3.99 5.66 9.57
N ARG A 61 3.24 6.74 9.35
CA ARG A 61 3.64 8.10 9.72
C ARG A 61 3.91 8.20 11.22
N ASP A 62 3.01 7.68 12.05
CA ASP A 62 3.13 7.67 13.51
C ASP A 62 4.36 6.86 13.99
N ALA A 63 4.74 5.83 13.23
CA ALA A 63 5.97 5.05 13.45
C ALA A 63 7.27 5.75 12.96
N GLY A 64 7.17 6.96 12.42
CA GLY A 64 8.29 7.74 11.90
C GLY A 64 8.78 7.31 10.51
N VAL A 65 7.94 6.61 9.74
CA VAL A 65 8.20 6.30 8.33
C VAL A 65 7.97 7.55 7.49
N GLN A 66 8.95 7.88 6.65
CA GLN A 66 8.95 9.12 5.86
C GLN A 66 8.52 8.87 4.41
N ARG A 67 8.69 7.64 3.91
CA ARG A 67 8.25 7.27 2.55
C ARG A 67 7.68 5.87 2.52
N VAL A 68 6.58 5.73 1.79
CA VAL A 68 5.94 4.44 1.49
C VAL A 68 6.03 4.22 0.00
N ASN A 69 6.61 3.08 -0.40
CA ASN A 69 6.63 2.63 -1.79
C ASN A 69 5.54 1.57 -1.95
N ILE A 70 4.60 1.81 -2.86
CA ILE A 70 3.57 0.82 -3.21
C ILE A 70 4.09 -0.12 -4.31
N ALA A 71 3.88 -1.42 -4.12
CA ALA A 71 4.34 -2.45 -5.04
C ALA A 71 3.16 -3.22 -5.63
N PHE A 72 3.02 -3.13 -6.95
CA PHE A 72 2.13 -3.97 -7.74
C PHE A 72 2.81 -5.30 -8.03
N ARG A 73 2.14 -6.41 -7.75
CA ARG A 73 2.74 -7.76 -7.82
C ARG A 73 2.14 -8.66 -8.89
N GLN A 74 0.90 -8.41 -9.29
CA GLN A 74 0.21 -9.20 -10.30
C GLN A 74 -0.78 -8.32 -11.06
N GLY A 75 -0.84 -8.53 -12.38
CA GLY A 75 -1.86 -7.96 -13.25
C GLY A 75 -3.04 -8.93 -13.52
N PRO A 76 -4.15 -8.44 -14.11
CA PRO A 76 -4.37 -7.07 -14.54
C PRO A 76 -4.45 -6.09 -13.36
N TYR A 77 -3.87 -4.90 -13.52
CA TYR A 77 -3.85 -3.89 -12.46
C TYR A 77 -5.20 -3.18 -12.36
N ASP A 78 -5.68 -2.98 -11.14
CA ASP A 78 -6.88 -2.20 -10.85
C ASP A 78 -6.51 -0.71 -10.88
N TRP A 79 -6.63 -0.10 -12.06
CA TRP A 79 -6.28 1.31 -12.27
C TRP A 79 -7.20 2.26 -11.52
N ASP A 80 -8.48 1.91 -11.38
CA ASP A 80 -9.44 2.67 -10.59
C ASP A 80 -9.02 2.69 -9.11
N ALA A 81 -8.51 1.57 -8.59
CA ALA A 81 -7.97 1.53 -7.24
C ALA A 81 -6.72 2.40 -7.06
N LEU A 82 -5.80 2.40 -8.04
CA LEU A 82 -4.64 3.29 -8.00
C LEU A 82 -5.05 4.77 -8.06
N HIS A 83 -6.04 5.11 -8.90
CA HIS A 83 -6.57 6.46 -8.99
C HIS A 83 -7.21 6.90 -7.68
N ALA A 84 -8.08 6.06 -7.10
CA ALA A 84 -8.68 6.32 -5.78
C ALA A 84 -7.62 6.46 -4.68
N TYR A 85 -6.55 5.65 -4.70
CA TYR A 85 -5.44 5.82 -3.75
C TYR A 85 -4.73 7.18 -3.92
N ALA A 86 -4.47 7.59 -5.15
CA ALA A 86 -3.84 8.89 -5.42
C ALA A 86 -4.72 10.06 -4.95
N GLU A 87 -6.01 10.04 -5.24
CA GLU A 87 -6.94 11.13 -4.88
C GLU A 87 -7.27 11.17 -3.39
N GLU A 88 -7.51 10.01 -2.78
CA GLU A 88 -8.06 9.96 -1.42
C GLU A 88 -6.97 9.83 -0.34
N VAL A 89 -5.80 9.29 -0.68
CA VAL A 89 -4.73 9.03 0.28
C VAL A 89 -3.54 9.96 0.05
N VAL A 90 -3.07 10.09 -1.20
CA VAL A 90 -1.88 10.91 -1.50
C VAL A 90 -2.19 12.40 -1.54
N ALA A 91 -3.29 12.80 -2.18
CA ALA A 91 -3.63 14.22 -2.31
C ALA A 91 -4.19 14.84 -1.02
N LYS A 92 -4.78 14.02 -0.13
CA LYS A 92 -5.42 14.49 1.12
C LYS A 92 -4.57 14.25 2.38
N GLY A 93 -3.52 13.43 2.29
CA GLY A 93 -2.71 12.97 3.43
C GLY A 93 -1.44 13.78 3.65
#